data_AF-A0A1E3AMT7-F1
#
_entry.id   AF-A0A1E3AMT7-F1
#
_cell.length_a   1.000
_cell.length_b   1.000
_cell.length_c   1.000
_cell.angle_alpha   90.00
_cell.angle_beta   90.00
_cell.angle_gamma   90.00
#
_symmetry.space_group_name_H-M   'P 1'
#
loop_
_entity.id
_entity.type
_entity.pdbx_description
1 polymer ?
#
loop_
_entity_poly.entity_id
_entity_poly.type
_entity_poly.pdbx_seq_one_letter_code
_entity_poly.pdbx_strand_id
1 'polypeptide(L)' 'MILVDSNKKWDYALGLIKVDGLEPSAEFLELVEKEKEGKMTTEDIRRILDQKYKVKE' A
#
# COMPACT_ATOMS: atom_id res chain seq x y z
N MET A 1 -1.03 17.71 19.69
CA MET A 1 -0.68 16.28 19.62
C MET A 1 -0.55 15.93 18.14
N ILE A 2 0.67 15.78 17.62
CA ILE A 2 0.88 15.50 16.19
C ILE A 2 0.61 14.01 16.01
N LEU A 3 -0.61 13.67 15.58
CA LEU A 3 -0.89 12.37 14.99
C LEU A 3 0.03 12.28 13.77
N VAL A 4 1.06 11.45 13.83
CA VAL A 4 1.82 11.12 12.63
C VAL A 4 0.87 10.33 11.74
N ASP A 5 0.19 11.08 10.87
CA ASP A 5 -0.74 10.63 9.83
C ASP A 5 -0.21 9.35 9.19
N SER A 6 -0.86 8.21 9.41
CA SER A 6 -0.58 6.97 8.68
C SER A 6 -0.60 7.19 7.15
N ASN A 7 -1.36 8.19 6.71
CA ASN A 7 -1.33 8.75 5.36
C ASN A 7 0.09 9.09 4.84
N LYS A 8 0.94 9.68 5.68
CA LYS A 8 2.29 10.09 5.27
C LYS A 8 3.18 8.89 4.98
N LYS A 9 3.05 7.77 5.71
CA LYS A 9 3.88 6.58 5.50
C LYS A 9 3.74 6.04 4.07
N TRP A 10 2.50 5.95 3.60
CA TRP A 10 2.20 5.52 2.23
C TRP A 10 2.63 6.53 1.18
N ASP A 11 2.47 7.83 1.45
CA ASP A 11 2.93 8.89 0.55
C ASP A 11 4.45 8.81 0.31
N TYR A 12 5.24 8.62 1.37
CA TYR A 12 6.67 8.39 1.28
C TYR A 12 7.02 7.10 0.53
N ALA A 13 6.36 5.98 0.86
CA ALA A 13 6.64 4.70 0.22
C ALA A 13 6.33 4.73 -1.29
N LEU A 14 5.17 5.26 -1.68
CA LEU A 14 4.78 5.42 -3.09
C LEU A 14 5.70 6.40 -3.81
N GLY A 15 6.14 7.47 -3.13
CA GLY A 15 7.11 8.42 -3.65
C GLY A 15 8.46 7.78 -3.97
N LEU A 16 8.97 6.91 -3.09
CA LEU A 16 10.22 6.17 -3.32
C LEU A 16 10.12 5.22 -4.52
N ILE A 17 9.05 4.41 -4.56
CA ILE A 17 8.83 3.43 -5.65
C ILE A 17 8.74 4.14 -7.02
N LYS A 18 8.06 5.31 -7.06
CA LYS A 18 7.96 6.14 -8.26
C LYS A 18 9.31 6.74 -8.69
N VAL A 19 10.15 7.15 -7.73
CA VAL A 19 11.51 7.65 -8.02
C VAL A 19 12.40 6.55 -8.61
N ASP A 20 12.22 5.30 -8.18
CA ASP A 20 12.87 4.11 -8.75
C ASP A 20 12.31 3.71 -10.14
N GLY A 21 11.34 4.45 -10.69
CA GLY A 21 10.73 4.15 -11.99
C GLY A 21 9.78 2.95 -11.97
N LEU A 22 9.42 2.48 -10.78
CA LEU A 22 8.42 1.42 -10.58
C LEU A 22 7.06 2.09 -10.36
N GLU A 23 6.05 1.64 -11.12
CA GLU A 23 4.69 2.12 -10.95
C GLU A 23 3.88 1.10 -10.14
N PRO A 24 3.39 1.46 -8.94
CA PRO A 24 2.48 0.59 -8.21
C PRO A 24 1.19 0.40 -9.01
N SER A 25 0.68 -0.83 -9.05
CA SER A 25 -0.55 -1.16 -9.76
C SER A 25 -1.75 -0.42 -9.16
N ALA A 26 -2.76 -0.10 -9.99
CA ALA A 26 -3.98 0.59 -9.54
C ALA A 26 -4.66 -0.12 -8.35
N GLU A 27 -4.73 -1.46 -8.38
CA GLU A 27 -5.28 -2.24 -7.27
C GLU A 27 -4.50 -2.07 -5.95
N PHE A 28 -3.19 -1.87 -6.01
CA PHE A 28 -2.40 -1.60 -4.80
C PHE A 28 -2.72 -0.22 -4.23
N LEU A 29 -2.91 0.78 -5.09
CA LEU A 29 -3.31 2.13 -4.67
C LEU A 29 -4.69 2.10 -3.98
N GLU A 30 -5.65 1.36 -4.53
CA GLU A 30 -6.98 1.19 -3.91
C GLU A 30 -6.91 0.50 -2.55
N LEU A 31 -6.03 -0.48 -2.37
CA LEU A 31 -5.80 -1.14 -1.10
C LEU A 31 -5.21 -0.17 -0.06
N VAL A 32 -4.24 0.64 -0.47
CA VAL A 32 -3.64 1.69 0.37
C VAL A 32 -4.68 2.74 0.79
N GLU A 33 -5.58 3.16 -0.10
CA GLU A 33 -6.68 4.08 0.26
C GLU A 33 -7.62 3.47 1.28
N LYS A 34 -7.97 2.18 1.16
CA LYS A 34 -8.82 1.50 2.14
C LYS A 34 -8.18 1.39 3.53
N GLU A 35 -6.85 1.25 3.61
CA GLU A 35 -6.15 1.32 4.91
C GLU A 35 -6.11 2.73 5.47
N LYS A 36 -5.89 3.75 4.63
CA LYS A 36 -5.97 5.17 5.02
C LYS A 36 -7.36 5.54 5.56
N GLU A 37 -8.42 4.97 5.00
CA GLU A 37 -9.80 5.11 5.48
C GLU A 37 -10.10 4.26 6.74
N GLY A 38 -9.17 3.42 7.19
CA GLY A 38 -9.35 2.53 8.34
C GLY A 38 -10.27 1.34 8.09
N LYS A 39 -10.57 1.02 6.81
CA LYS A 39 -11.42 -0.12 6.41
C LYS A 39 -10.67 -1.45 6.40
N MET A 40 -9.33 -1.42 6.37
CA MET A 40 -8.47 -2.60 6.43
C MET A 40 -7.12 -2.27 7.04
N THR A 41 -6.34 -3.31 7.38
CA THR A 41 -4.98 -3.15 7.93
C THR A 41 -3.91 -3.41 6.88
N THR A 42 -2.68 -2.95 7.13
CA THR A 42 -1.52 -3.27 6.30
C THR A 42 -1.28 -4.79 6.19
N GLU A 43 -1.66 -5.58 7.21
CA GLU A 43 -1.58 -7.04 7.16
C GLU A 43 -2.57 -7.66 6.18
N ASP A 44 -3.80 -7.11 6.09
CA ASP A 44 -4.78 -7.51 5.08
C ASP A 44 -4.27 -7.23 3.67
N ILE A 45 -3.70 -6.03 3.45
CA ILE A 45 -3.06 -5.68 2.17
C ILE A 45 -1.98 -6.71 1.83
N ARG A 46 -1.10 -7.03 2.79
CA ARG A 46 -0.03 -8.02 2.58
C ARG A 46 -0.58 -9.40 2.22
N ARG A 47 -1.66 -9.87 2.86
CA ARG A 47 -2.28 -11.16 2.55
C ARG A 47 -2.87 -11.18 1.15
N ILE A 48 -3.58 -10.13 0.75
CA ILE A 48 -4.18 -10.00 -0.59
C ILE A 48 -3.08 -10.05 -1.66
N LEU A 49 -1.99 -9.30 -1.46
CA LEU A 49 -0.86 -9.29 -2.37
C LEU A 49 -0.12 -10.63 -2.38
N ASP A 50 0.13 -11.24 -1.22
CA ASP A 50 0.77 -12.56 -1.11
C ASP A 50 -0.03 -13.61 -1.87
N GLN A 51 -1.36 -13.68 -1.69
CA GLN A 51 -2.21 -14.61 -2.43
C GLN A 51 -2.17 -14.36 -3.94
N LYS A 52 -2.13 -13.10 -4.37
CA LYS A 52 -2.15 -12.73 -5.79
C LYS A 52 -0.81 -13.04 -6.48
N TYR A 53 0.31 -12.75 -5.82
CA TYR A 53 1.65 -12.93 -6.39
C TYR A 53 2.26 -14.31 -6.11
N LYS A 54 1.73 -15.08 -5.15
CA LYS A 54 2.10 -16.51 -4.97
C LYS A 54 1.72 -17.40 -6.15
N VAL A 55 0.86 -16.95 -7.06
CA VAL A 55 0.47 -17.73 -8.25
C VAL A 55 1.53 -17.66 -9.36
N LYS A 56 2.81 -17.74 -8.99
CA LYS A 56 3.92 -18.00 -9.91
C LYS A 56 4.58 -19.30 -9.50
N GLU A 57 3.94 -20.40 -9.87
CA GLU A 57 4.63 -21.66 -10.15
C GLU A 57 4.94 -21.69 -11.65
#